data_AF-A0A9P3LK45-F1
#
_entry.id   AF-A0A9P3LK45-F1
#
_cell.length_a   1.000
_cell.length_b   1.000
_cell.length_c   1.000
_cell.angle_alpha   90.00
_cell.angle_beta   90.00
_cell.angle_gamma   90.00
#
_symmetry.space_group_name_H-M   'P 1'
#
loop_
_entity.id
_entity.type
_entity.pdbx_description
1 polymer ?
#
loop_
_entity_poly.entity_id
_entity_poly.type
_entity_poly.pdbx_seq_one_letter_code
_entity_poly.pdbx_strand_id
1 'polypeptide(L)'
;MNNYTEVAHPSAPSAPHPELAHGAPTTHSFPLADKHGRVWATLNLTCLERPEFGSKHLPYVLEGEKLTGSLDLDLAEETRIKSVKVSLIGEQPTNLDLEPEQFVKVTQVLWPADGSDGASSHSSVSDVEHHKLKGTFHWPFELALPVTAEFTGHDGKKETRPLPSSSHAADKKVHVDYRIEAKIHHGSLLHFTDDIIDSNIIYFAGTPQE
;
A
#
# COMPACT_ATOMS: atom_id res chain seq x y z
N MET A 1 62.59 -4.23 38.67
CA MET A 1 61.77 -3.05 38.38
C MET A 1 61.65 -2.98 36.87
N ASN A 2 60.57 -3.53 36.31
CA ASN A 2 60.37 -3.61 34.86
C ASN A 2 59.30 -2.60 34.47
N ASN A 3 59.69 -1.61 33.67
CA ASN A 3 58.78 -0.62 33.10
C ASN A 3 58.12 -1.22 31.85
N TYR A 4 56.81 -1.50 31.92
CA TYR A 4 56.01 -1.78 30.73
C TYR A 4 55.59 -0.44 30.11
N THR A 5 56.01 -0.22 28.86
CA THR A 5 55.56 0.91 28.04
C THR A 5 54.31 0.45 27.29
N GLU A 6 53.16 0.99 27.69
CA GLU A 6 51.86 0.75 27.05
C GLU A 6 51.84 1.50 25.70
N VAL A 7 51.84 0.74 24.60
CA VAL A 7 51.72 1.29 23.26
C VAL A 7 50.24 1.46 22.96
N ALA A 8 49.78 2.71 22.94
CA ALA A 8 48.42 3.05 22.54
C ALA A 8 48.19 2.64 21.07
N HIS A 9 47.22 1.75 20.84
CA HIS A 9 46.75 1.42 19.51
C HIS A 9 45.89 2.58 18.97
N PRO A 10 46.14 3.08 17.74
CA PRO A 10 45.25 4.06 17.12
C PRO A 10 43.89 3.40 16.84
N SER A 11 42.84 4.01 17.37
CA SER A 11 41.46 3.66 17.06
C SER A 11 41.25 3.68 15.55
N ALA A 12 40.82 2.55 14.98
CA ALA A 12 40.40 2.50 13.59
C ALA A 12 39.21 3.46 13.39
N PRO A 13 39.16 4.22 12.28
CA PRO A 13 37.96 4.97 11.95
C PRO A 13 36.83 3.98 11.72
N SER A 14 35.77 4.07 12.53
CA SER A 14 34.52 3.36 12.29
C SER A 14 34.07 3.68 10.87
N ALA A 15 34.07 2.69 9.99
CA ALA A 15 33.46 2.84 8.69
C ALA A 15 32.00 3.25 8.90
N PRO A 16 31.47 4.24 8.15
CA PRO A 16 30.04 4.49 8.16
C PRO A 16 29.34 3.17 7.82
N HIS A 17 28.45 2.73 8.71
CA HIS A 17 27.51 1.65 8.40
C HIS A 17 26.86 1.99 7.07
N PRO A 18 26.63 1.00 6.17
CA PRO A 18 25.85 1.24 4.97
C PRO A 18 24.43 1.55 5.41
N GLU A 19 24.17 2.84 5.65
CA GLU A 19 22.86 3.44 5.53
C GLU A 19 22.33 2.91 4.21
N LEU A 20 21.28 2.08 4.25
CA LEU A 20 20.69 1.48 3.07
C LEU A 20 20.31 2.65 2.16
N ALA A 21 21.14 2.92 1.15
CA ALA A 21 20.98 4.10 0.33
C ALA A 21 19.65 3.96 -0.41
N HIS A 22 18.63 4.65 0.08
CA HIS A 22 17.36 4.76 -0.62
C HIS A 22 17.65 5.44 -1.96
N GLY A 23 17.24 4.81 -3.06
CA GLY A 23 17.34 5.38 -4.39
C GLY A 23 16.37 6.55 -4.57
N ALA A 24 16.34 7.10 -5.77
CA ALA A 24 15.35 8.13 -6.10
C ALA A 24 13.91 7.57 -5.96
N PRO A 25 12.93 8.40 -5.56
CA PRO A 25 11.54 8.00 -5.61
C PRO A 25 11.12 7.65 -7.05
N THR A 26 10.42 6.53 -7.20
CA THR A 26 9.79 6.12 -8.46
C THR A 26 8.29 6.00 -8.30
N THR A 27 7.57 6.36 -9.36
CA THR A 27 6.12 6.19 -9.45
C THR A 27 5.76 4.97 -10.30
N HIS A 28 4.95 4.07 -9.74
CA HIS A 28 4.32 2.96 -10.45
C HIS A 28 2.85 3.31 -10.73
N SER A 29 2.42 3.18 -11.98
CA SER A 29 1.06 3.56 -12.42
C SER A 29 0.26 2.34 -12.88
N PHE A 30 -0.95 2.21 -12.38
CA PHE A 30 -1.88 1.11 -12.68
C PHE A 30 -3.16 1.70 -13.29
N PRO A 31 -3.27 1.74 -14.64
CA PRO A 31 -4.42 2.32 -15.31
C PRO A 31 -5.59 1.35 -15.39
N LEU A 32 -6.82 1.88 -15.27
CA LEU A 32 -8.06 1.19 -15.55
C LEU A 32 -8.75 1.83 -16.75
N ALA A 33 -9.01 1.01 -17.77
CA ALA A 33 -9.65 1.40 -19.00
C ALA A 33 -11.11 0.97 -19.04
N ASP A 34 -11.94 1.76 -19.72
CA ASP A 34 -13.32 1.38 -20.02
C ASP A 34 -13.38 0.31 -21.12
N LYS A 35 -14.60 -0.15 -21.44
CA LYS A 35 -14.86 -1.12 -22.52
C LYS A 35 -14.42 -0.64 -23.92
N HIS A 36 -14.11 0.64 -24.09
CA HIS A 36 -13.64 1.25 -25.33
C HIS A 36 -12.11 1.44 -25.32
N GLY A 37 -11.42 1.01 -24.27
CA GLY A 37 -9.97 1.13 -24.12
C GLY A 37 -9.51 2.52 -23.64
N ARG A 38 -10.42 3.43 -23.27
CA ARG A 38 -10.04 4.72 -22.71
C ARG A 38 -9.74 4.58 -21.23
N VAL A 39 -8.52 4.96 -20.82
CA VAL A 39 -8.15 5.06 -19.40
C VAL A 39 -8.95 6.19 -18.77
N TRP A 40 -9.67 5.88 -17.69
CA TRP A 40 -10.48 6.84 -16.95
C TRP A 40 -10.14 6.88 -15.45
N ALA A 41 -9.36 5.91 -14.96
CA ALA A 41 -8.82 5.91 -13.61
C ALA A 41 -7.37 5.41 -13.63
N THR A 42 -6.51 5.96 -12.77
CA THR A 42 -5.12 5.52 -12.61
C THR A 42 -4.71 5.58 -11.15
N LEU A 43 -4.28 4.45 -10.60
CA LEU A 43 -3.65 4.37 -9.28
C LEU A 43 -2.14 4.57 -9.44
N ASN A 44 -1.59 5.60 -8.82
CA ASN A 44 -0.16 5.89 -8.81
C ASN A 44 0.41 5.62 -7.41
N LEU A 45 1.46 4.81 -7.33
CA LEU A 45 2.19 4.54 -6.09
C LEU A 45 3.57 5.16 -6.18
N THR A 46 3.99 5.88 -5.16
CA THR A 46 5.36 6.39 -5.02
C THR A 46 6.08 5.59 -3.96
N CYS A 47 7.14 4.92 -4.34
CA CYS A 47 8.05 4.22 -3.43
C CYS A 47 9.50 4.61 -3.73
N LEU A 48 10.37 4.43 -2.75
CA LEU A 48 11.80 4.56 -2.96
C LEU A 48 12.25 3.36 -3.78
N GLU A 49 13.09 3.55 -4.80
CA GLU A 49 13.72 2.42 -5.48
C GLU A 49 14.95 1.95 -4.70
N ARG A 50 15.25 0.64 -4.77
CA ARG A 50 16.61 0.19 -4.50
C ARG A 50 17.35 0.01 -5.81
N PRO A 51 18.55 0.59 -5.95
CA PRO A 51 19.35 0.45 -7.16
C PRO A 51 19.60 -1.01 -7.58
N GLU A 52 19.63 -1.95 -6.63
CA GLU A 52 19.82 -3.37 -6.90
C GLU A 52 18.63 -4.08 -7.57
N PHE A 53 17.43 -3.52 -7.46
CA PHE A 53 16.22 -4.08 -8.08
C PHE A 53 15.89 -3.30 -9.36
N GLY A 54 15.99 -1.97 -9.36
CA GLY A 54 15.67 -1.16 -10.54
C GLY A 54 14.17 -1.14 -10.88
N SER A 55 13.80 -0.35 -11.89
CA SER A 55 12.43 0.12 -12.14
C SER A 55 11.41 -0.89 -12.66
N LYS A 56 11.80 -2.16 -12.86
CA LYS A 56 10.90 -3.23 -13.33
C LYS A 56 10.30 -4.06 -12.19
N HIS A 57 10.64 -3.76 -10.95
CA HIS A 57 10.19 -4.53 -9.80
C HIS A 57 8.83 -4.04 -9.32
N LEU A 58 8.14 -4.92 -8.57
CA LEU A 58 6.94 -4.52 -7.86
C LEU A 58 7.27 -3.38 -6.88
N PRO A 59 6.32 -2.46 -6.63
CA PRO A 59 6.45 -1.50 -5.56
C PRO A 59 6.74 -2.23 -4.24
N TYR A 60 7.58 -1.65 -3.39
CA TYR A 60 7.85 -2.22 -2.07
C TYR A 60 7.74 -1.17 -0.97
N VAL A 61 7.53 -1.65 0.26
CA VAL A 61 7.37 -0.85 1.48
C VAL A 61 8.16 -1.52 2.59
N LEU A 62 8.96 -0.76 3.34
CA LEU A 62 9.62 -1.25 4.54
C LEU A 62 8.72 -1.06 5.77
N GLU A 63 8.93 -1.86 6.81
CA GLU A 63 8.30 -1.65 8.10
C GLU A 63 8.52 -0.22 8.61
N GLY A 64 7.43 0.41 9.08
CA GLY A 64 7.44 1.79 9.56
C GLY A 64 7.41 2.85 8.46
N GLU A 65 7.63 2.49 7.20
CA GLU A 65 7.45 3.41 6.08
C GLU A 65 5.98 3.59 5.73
N LYS A 66 5.70 4.73 5.08
CA LYS A 66 4.39 5.04 4.55
C LYS A 66 4.38 4.85 3.05
N LEU A 67 3.39 4.14 2.55
CA LEU A 67 3.08 4.08 1.13
C LEU A 67 2.35 5.35 0.73
N THR A 68 2.90 6.11 -0.20
CA THR A 68 2.29 7.35 -0.71
C THR A 68 1.88 7.18 -2.17
N GLY A 69 0.90 7.95 -2.62
CA GLY A 69 0.41 7.84 -3.98
C GLY A 69 -0.71 8.81 -4.32
N SER A 70 -1.29 8.62 -5.49
CA SER A 70 -2.52 9.30 -5.90
C SER A 70 -3.47 8.36 -6.61
N LEU A 71 -4.76 8.69 -6.56
CA LEU A 71 -5.75 8.15 -7.49
C LEU A 71 -6.25 9.29 -8.37
N ASP A 72 -6.06 9.12 -9.68
CA ASP A 72 -6.47 10.08 -10.69
C ASP A 72 -7.69 9.53 -11.42
N LEU A 73 -8.73 10.34 -11.59
CA LEU A 73 -9.89 10.03 -12.46
C LEU A 73 -10.02 11.05 -13.58
N ASP A 74 -10.42 10.58 -14.77
CA ASP A 74 -10.82 11.39 -15.91
C ASP A 74 -12.21 10.95 -16.42
N LEU A 75 -13.25 11.62 -15.94
CA LEU A 75 -14.65 11.32 -16.24
C LEU A 75 -15.17 12.28 -17.33
N ALA A 76 -15.25 11.80 -18.58
CA ALA A 76 -15.81 12.62 -19.67
C ALA A 76 -17.31 12.94 -19.48
N GLU A 77 -18.03 11.99 -18.91
CA GLU A 77 -19.47 12.09 -18.66
C GLU A 77 -19.75 12.15 -17.16
N GLU A 78 -20.88 12.76 -16.81
CA GLU A 78 -21.36 12.79 -15.43
C GLU A 78 -21.61 11.37 -14.94
N THR A 79 -20.84 10.94 -13.95
CA THR A 79 -20.84 9.59 -13.42
C THR A 79 -21.21 9.61 -11.95
N ARG A 80 -22.12 8.71 -11.54
CA ARG A 80 -22.52 8.61 -10.13
C ARG A 80 -21.53 7.74 -9.35
N ILE A 81 -20.64 8.37 -8.60
CA ILE A 81 -19.64 7.72 -7.76
C ILE A 81 -20.01 7.97 -6.31
N LYS A 82 -20.37 6.89 -5.62
CA LYS A 82 -20.72 6.94 -4.20
C LYS A 82 -19.47 7.06 -3.35
N SER A 83 -18.49 6.18 -3.53
CA SER A 83 -17.28 6.26 -2.71
C SER A 83 -16.04 5.85 -3.47
N VAL A 84 -14.93 6.46 -3.07
CA VAL A 84 -13.59 6.12 -3.55
C VAL A 84 -12.73 5.83 -2.33
N LYS A 85 -12.09 4.66 -2.31
CA LYS A 85 -11.23 4.23 -1.20
C LYS A 85 -9.98 3.57 -1.73
N VAL A 86 -8.87 3.76 -1.02
CA VAL A 86 -7.62 3.03 -1.26
C VAL A 86 -7.31 2.21 -0.02
N SER A 87 -6.98 0.93 -0.20
CA SER A 87 -6.69 0.00 0.88
C SER A 87 -5.38 -0.73 0.66
N LEU A 88 -4.54 -0.77 1.69
CA LEU A 88 -3.38 -1.64 1.74
C LEU A 88 -3.72 -2.87 2.58
N ILE A 89 -3.61 -4.04 1.98
CA ILE A 89 -4.15 -5.31 2.46
C ILE A 89 -3.01 -6.32 2.56
N GLY A 90 -2.94 -7.06 3.67
CA GLY A 90 -2.06 -8.22 3.82
C GLY A 90 -2.90 -9.48 4.07
N GLU A 91 -2.59 -10.52 3.32
CA GLU A 91 -3.36 -11.76 3.29
C GLU A 91 -2.46 -13.00 3.19
N GLN A 92 -2.97 -14.13 3.68
CA GLN A 92 -2.32 -15.43 3.61
C GLN A 92 -3.31 -16.49 3.08
N PRO A 93 -2.86 -17.46 2.28
CA PRO A 93 -3.73 -18.53 1.81
C PRO A 93 -4.20 -19.38 3.00
N THR A 94 -5.44 -19.84 2.92
CA THR A 94 -6.00 -20.80 3.87
C THR A 94 -5.79 -22.23 3.36
N ASN A 95 -5.68 -23.20 4.26
CA ASN A 95 -5.32 -24.60 3.93
C ASN A 95 -6.38 -25.39 3.09
N LEU A 96 -7.45 -24.76 2.57
CA LEU A 96 -8.65 -25.45 2.08
C LEU A 96 -9.28 -24.86 0.80
N ASP A 97 -8.49 -24.23 -0.09
CA ASP A 97 -9.02 -23.56 -1.30
C ASP A 97 -10.11 -22.50 -0.99
N LEU A 98 -10.09 -21.95 0.23
CA LEU A 98 -10.97 -20.84 0.61
C LEU A 98 -10.31 -19.51 0.26
N GLU A 99 -11.12 -18.46 0.26
CA GLU A 99 -10.63 -17.08 0.14
C GLU A 99 -9.44 -16.83 1.10
N PRO A 100 -8.41 -16.08 0.67
CA PRO A 100 -7.29 -15.70 1.52
C PRO A 100 -7.77 -15.10 2.85
N GLU A 101 -7.12 -15.49 3.95
CA GLU A 101 -7.38 -14.86 5.24
C GLU A 101 -6.66 -13.52 5.29
N GLN A 102 -7.45 -12.44 5.31
CA GLN A 102 -6.92 -11.09 5.50
C GLN A 102 -6.54 -10.90 6.98
N PHE A 103 -5.24 -10.75 7.25
CA PHE A 103 -4.75 -10.44 8.60
C PHE A 103 -4.59 -8.94 8.85
N VAL A 104 -4.46 -8.12 7.80
CA VAL A 104 -4.37 -6.65 7.94
C VAL A 104 -5.05 -5.93 6.79
N LYS A 105 -5.73 -4.82 7.10
CA LYS A 105 -6.26 -3.88 6.12
C LYS A 105 -6.26 -2.47 6.68
N VAL A 106 -5.57 -1.58 5.98
CA VAL A 106 -5.54 -0.15 6.26
C VAL A 106 -6.22 0.55 5.09
N THR A 107 -7.25 1.36 5.35
CA THR A 107 -8.05 2.01 4.30
C THR A 107 -8.10 3.51 4.51
N GLN A 108 -7.83 4.27 3.44
CA GLN A 108 -8.10 5.70 3.36
C GLN A 108 -9.29 5.93 2.43
N VAL A 109 -10.26 6.73 2.89
CA VAL A 109 -11.41 7.15 2.09
C VAL A 109 -11.04 8.45 1.38
N LEU A 110 -11.06 8.45 0.05
CA LEU A 110 -10.72 9.62 -0.77
C LEU A 110 -11.98 10.42 -1.12
N TRP A 111 -13.10 9.73 -1.32
CA TRP A 111 -14.42 10.32 -1.57
C TRP A 111 -15.48 9.53 -0.77
N PRO A 112 -16.22 10.18 0.16
CA PRO A 112 -17.16 9.50 1.05
C PRO A 112 -18.54 9.29 0.41
N ALA A 113 -19.26 8.27 0.90
CA ALA A 113 -20.57 7.86 0.40
C ALA A 113 -21.74 8.79 0.74
N ASP A 114 -21.59 9.68 1.73
CA ASP A 114 -22.57 10.70 2.17
C ASP A 114 -22.03 11.34 3.47
N GLY A 115 -21.92 12.67 3.54
CA GLY A 115 -21.95 13.45 4.80
C GLY A 115 -21.00 13.06 5.95
N SER A 116 -19.92 12.31 5.72
CA SER A 116 -18.91 12.06 6.74
C SER A 116 -17.74 13.02 6.56
N ASP A 117 -17.41 13.75 7.62
CA ASP A 117 -16.42 14.85 7.69
C ASP A 117 -14.94 14.39 7.47
N GLY A 118 -14.70 13.26 6.81
CA GLY A 118 -13.38 12.64 6.66
C GLY A 118 -12.66 12.94 5.35
N ALA A 119 -13.23 13.73 4.44
CA ALA A 119 -12.66 13.93 3.11
C ALA A 119 -11.67 15.10 3.07
N SER A 120 -10.39 14.79 2.86
CA SER A 120 -9.37 15.72 2.40
C SER A 120 -9.54 15.95 0.89
N SER A 121 -10.45 16.83 0.46
CA SER A 121 -10.66 17.11 -0.97
C SER A 121 -10.49 18.59 -1.28
N HIS A 122 -9.46 18.90 -2.06
CA HIS A 122 -9.34 20.12 -2.86
C HIS A 122 -9.98 19.87 -4.24
N SER A 123 -11.30 19.87 -4.36
CA SER A 123 -11.97 19.82 -5.67
C SER A 123 -12.78 21.09 -5.91
N SER A 124 -12.63 21.66 -7.11
CA SER A 124 -13.18 22.98 -7.45
C SER A 124 -14.57 22.94 -8.09
N VAL A 125 -15.12 21.77 -8.41
CA VAL A 125 -16.41 21.65 -9.12
C VAL A 125 -17.06 20.28 -8.82
N SER A 126 -17.99 20.20 -7.88
CA SER A 126 -18.93 19.06 -7.79
C SER A 126 -20.09 19.39 -6.85
N ASP A 127 -21.33 19.15 -7.31
CA ASP A 127 -22.53 19.12 -6.46
C ASP A 127 -22.45 17.88 -5.55
N VAL A 128 -21.83 18.07 -4.38
CA VAL A 128 -21.65 17.05 -3.33
C VAL A 128 -22.99 16.41 -2.94
N GLU A 129 -24.11 17.13 -3.08
CA GLU A 129 -25.45 16.67 -2.72
C GLU A 129 -25.98 15.50 -3.58
N HIS A 130 -25.34 15.15 -4.71
CA HIS A 130 -25.89 14.16 -5.64
C HIS A 130 -24.96 12.99 -6.02
N HIS A 131 -23.74 12.91 -5.45
CA HIS A 131 -22.74 11.87 -5.78
C HIS A 131 -22.37 11.80 -7.26
N LYS A 132 -22.47 12.93 -7.95
CA LYS A 132 -22.20 12.99 -9.38
C LYS A 132 -20.90 13.72 -9.63
N LEU A 133 -19.96 13.03 -10.27
CA LEU A 133 -18.65 13.54 -10.61
C LEU A 133 -18.52 13.66 -12.13
N LYS A 134 -17.93 14.75 -12.59
CA LYS A 134 -17.60 15.00 -14.00
C LYS A 134 -16.30 15.78 -14.07
N GLY A 135 -15.44 15.44 -15.03
CA GLY A 135 -14.13 16.06 -15.21
C GLY A 135 -13.01 15.26 -14.55
N THR A 136 -11.91 15.94 -14.24
CA THR A 136 -10.69 15.32 -13.72
C THR A 136 -10.58 15.47 -12.21
N PHE A 137 -10.25 14.39 -11.51
CA PHE A 137 -10.07 14.36 -10.06
C PHE A 137 -8.69 13.80 -9.73
N HIS A 138 -8.08 14.34 -8.69
CA HIS A 138 -6.78 13.91 -8.19
C HIS A 138 -6.84 13.86 -6.66
N TRP A 139 -6.68 12.67 -6.10
CA TRP A 139 -6.68 12.46 -4.65
C TRP A 139 -5.36 11.86 -4.21
N PRO A 140 -4.50 12.63 -3.51
CA PRO A 140 -3.32 12.07 -2.87
C PRO A 140 -3.73 11.20 -1.68
N PHE A 141 -2.94 10.17 -1.41
CA PHE A 141 -3.15 9.28 -0.26
C PHE A 141 -1.83 8.88 0.39
N GLU A 142 -1.93 8.48 1.66
CA GLU A 142 -0.84 8.00 2.48
C GLU A 142 -1.34 6.87 3.39
N LEU A 143 -0.74 5.69 3.29
CA LEU A 143 -1.09 4.51 4.06
C LEU A 143 0.13 3.98 4.80
N ALA A 144 -0.02 3.68 6.08
CA ALA A 144 1.02 3.04 6.89
C ALA A 144 0.50 1.71 7.41
N LEU A 145 1.26 0.63 7.21
CA LEU A 145 0.96 -0.65 7.83
C LEU A 145 1.23 -0.58 9.34
N PRO A 146 0.39 -1.21 10.19
CA PRO A 146 0.73 -1.40 11.59
C PRO A 146 1.93 -2.35 11.72
N VAL A 147 2.66 -2.29 12.83
CA VAL A 147 3.78 -3.22 13.08
C VAL A 147 3.30 -4.63 13.40
N THR A 148 2.07 -4.76 13.90
CA THR A 148 1.48 -6.04 14.33
C THR A 148 0.06 -6.22 13.79
N ALA A 149 -0.37 -7.46 13.61
CA ALA A 149 -1.74 -7.84 13.27
C ALA A 149 -2.26 -8.95 14.19
N GLU A 150 -3.59 -9.10 14.25
CA GLU A 150 -4.24 -10.25 14.88
C GLU A 150 -4.28 -11.41 13.88
N PHE A 151 -3.84 -12.58 14.31
CA PHE A 151 -3.92 -13.82 13.54
C PHE A 151 -4.77 -14.84 14.28
N THR A 152 -5.50 -15.67 13.54
CA THR A 152 -6.26 -16.79 14.10
C THR A 152 -5.37 -18.04 14.15
N GLY A 153 -5.09 -18.56 15.34
CA GLY A 153 -4.38 -19.82 15.53
C GLY A 153 -5.24 -21.04 15.17
N HIS A 154 -4.61 -22.21 15.07
CA HIS A 154 -5.31 -23.48 14.79
C HIS A 154 -6.32 -23.88 15.88
N ASP A 155 -6.14 -23.38 17.10
CA ASP A 155 -7.05 -23.53 18.23
C ASP A 155 -8.22 -22.53 18.19
N GLY A 156 -8.30 -21.69 17.15
CA GLY A 156 -9.27 -20.60 17.02
C GLY A 156 -8.97 -19.39 17.89
N LYS A 157 -7.86 -19.40 18.64
CA LYS A 157 -7.46 -18.29 19.49
C LYS A 157 -6.82 -17.20 18.66
N LYS A 158 -7.14 -15.95 18.96
CA LYS A 158 -6.48 -14.80 18.36
C LYS A 158 -5.14 -14.53 19.04
N GLU A 159 -4.11 -14.31 18.24
CA GLU A 159 -2.78 -13.92 18.71
C GLU A 159 -2.29 -12.69 17.94
N THR A 160 -1.84 -11.67 18.66
CA THR A 160 -1.18 -10.51 18.05
C THR A 160 0.27 -10.85 17.76
N ARG A 161 0.68 -10.76 16.49
CA ARG A 161 2.06 -11.03 16.05
C ARG A 161 2.57 -9.93 15.12
N PRO A 162 3.90 -9.75 14.99
CA PRO A 162 4.48 -8.84 14.00
C PRO A 162 3.99 -9.17 12.58
N LEU A 163 3.92 -8.15 11.73
CA LEU A 163 3.62 -8.36 10.32
C LEU A 163 4.75 -9.19 9.66
N PRO A 164 4.43 -10.31 9.00
CA PRO A 164 5.43 -11.08 8.28
C PRO A 164 5.90 -10.33 7.03
N SER A 165 7.16 -10.53 6.63
CA SER A 165 7.58 -10.07 5.29
C SER A 165 6.82 -10.81 4.19
N SER A 166 6.66 -10.17 3.03
CA SER A 166 6.22 -10.86 1.82
C SER A 166 7.09 -12.08 1.55
N SER A 167 6.46 -13.22 1.30
CA SER A 167 7.19 -14.46 1.04
C SER A 167 6.55 -15.20 -0.12
N HIS A 168 7.31 -15.41 -1.19
CA HIS A 168 6.95 -16.30 -2.28
C HIS A 168 7.77 -17.58 -2.15
N ALA A 169 7.39 -18.45 -1.20
CA ALA A 169 8.01 -19.76 -1.10
C ALA A 169 7.58 -20.64 -2.29
N ALA A 170 8.45 -21.56 -2.73
CA ALA A 170 8.09 -22.56 -3.74
C ALA A 170 6.94 -23.47 -3.30
N ASP A 171 6.68 -23.56 -1.99
CA ASP A 171 5.51 -24.22 -1.42
C ASP A 171 4.33 -23.23 -1.35
N LYS A 172 3.30 -23.49 -2.15
CA LYS A 172 2.09 -22.66 -2.27
C LYS A 172 1.30 -22.54 -0.95
N LYS A 173 1.59 -23.39 0.04
CA LYS A 173 0.83 -23.46 1.30
C LYS A 173 1.18 -22.37 2.31
N VAL A 174 2.32 -21.68 2.14
CA VAL A 174 2.79 -20.66 3.07
C VAL A 174 3.39 -19.50 2.28
N HIS A 175 2.53 -18.70 1.66
CA HIS A 175 2.93 -17.41 1.10
C HIS A 175 2.22 -16.28 1.83
N VAL A 176 2.84 -15.10 1.83
CA VAL A 176 2.31 -13.90 2.46
C VAL A 176 2.31 -12.85 1.38
N ASP A 177 1.11 -12.38 1.04
CA ASP A 177 0.91 -11.41 -0.01
C ASP A 177 0.42 -10.09 0.57
N TYR A 178 0.90 -9.01 -0.03
CA TYR A 178 0.44 -7.67 0.24
C TYR A 178 -0.02 -7.05 -1.07
N ARG A 179 -1.18 -6.39 -1.05
CA ARG A 179 -1.72 -5.70 -2.21
C ARG A 179 -2.29 -4.34 -1.86
N ILE A 180 -2.15 -3.41 -2.79
CA ILE A 180 -2.86 -2.14 -2.77
C ILE A 180 -4.12 -2.30 -3.63
N GLU A 181 -5.24 -1.75 -3.17
CA GLU A 181 -6.53 -1.80 -3.86
C GLU A 181 -7.16 -0.41 -3.86
N ALA A 182 -7.40 0.17 -5.03
CA ALA A 182 -8.30 1.30 -5.20
C ALA A 182 -9.68 0.78 -5.62
N LYS A 183 -10.71 1.08 -4.82
CA LYS A 183 -12.10 0.70 -5.08
C LYS A 183 -12.95 1.95 -5.33
N ILE A 184 -13.57 1.99 -6.50
CA ILE A 184 -14.49 3.05 -6.95
C ILE A 184 -15.89 2.44 -6.98
N HIS A 185 -16.72 2.85 -6.03
CA HIS A 185 -18.07 2.33 -5.87
C HIS A 185 -19.07 3.20 -6.62
N HIS A 186 -19.74 2.61 -7.62
CA HIS A 186 -20.74 3.30 -8.40
C HIS A 186 -22.13 3.19 -7.77
N GLY A 187 -22.93 4.26 -7.89
CA GLY A 187 -24.32 4.26 -7.45
C GLY A 187 -25.27 4.20 -8.64
N SER A 188 -25.97 3.08 -8.84
CA SER A 188 -27.19 3.05 -9.66
C SER A 188 -28.35 2.42 -8.88
N LEU A 189 -29.58 2.79 -9.22
CA LEU A 189 -30.81 2.35 -8.55
C LEU A 189 -31.06 0.83 -8.69
N LEU A 190 -30.37 0.13 -9.60
CA LEU A 190 -30.62 -1.28 -9.91
C LEU A 190 -29.35 -2.16 -10.00
N HIS A 191 -28.15 -1.57 -10.06
CA HIS A 191 -26.88 -2.31 -10.12
C HIS A 191 -25.78 -1.56 -9.36
N PHE A 192 -25.09 -2.27 -8.47
CA PHE A 192 -23.87 -1.79 -7.82
C PHE A 192 -22.71 -2.53 -8.46
N THR A 193 -21.86 -1.81 -9.18
CA THR A 193 -20.59 -2.33 -9.68
C THR A 193 -19.46 -1.59 -8.98
N ASP A 194 -18.48 -2.36 -8.52
CA ASP A 194 -17.23 -1.84 -8.01
C ASP A 194 -16.21 -1.93 -9.14
N ASP A 195 -15.64 -0.79 -9.51
CA ASP A 195 -14.44 -0.77 -10.32
C ASP A 195 -13.24 -0.86 -9.37
N ILE A 196 -12.35 -1.81 -9.64
CA ILE A 196 -11.22 -2.15 -8.77
C ILE A 196 -9.93 -2.06 -9.58
N ILE A 197 -8.96 -1.32 -9.04
CA ILE A 197 -7.58 -1.32 -9.49
C ILE A 197 -6.77 -1.91 -8.35
N ASP A 198 -6.08 -3.03 -8.57
CA ASP A 198 -5.20 -3.60 -7.57
C ASP A 198 -3.83 -3.96 -8.13
N SER A 199 -2.86 -4.07 -7.22
CA SER A 199 -1.50 -4.45 -7.53
C SER A 199 -0.82 -5.03 -6.31
N ASN A 200 0.03 -6.04 -6.53
CA ASN A 200 0.86 -6.60 -5.49
C ASN A 200 1.99 -5.63 -5.13
N ILE A 201 2.29 -5.58 -3.84
CA ILE A 201 3.46 -4.89 -3.31
C ILE A 201 4.30 -5.85 -2.48
N ILE A 202 5.57 -5.55 -2.32
CA ILE A 202 6.49 -6.31 -1.47
C ILE A 202 6.63 -5.59 -0.13
N TYR A 203 6.28 -6.24 0.96
CA TYR A 203 6.52 -5.73 2.31
C TYR A 203 7.76 -6.38 2.92
N PHE A 204 8.67 -5.58 3.44
CA PHE A 204 9.83 -6.06 4.19
C PHE A 204 9.69 -5.69 5.65
N ALA A 205 9.51 -6.70 6.51
CA ALA A 205 9.58 -6.51 7.94
C ALA A 205 11.02 -6.18 8.34
N GLY A 206 11.18 -5.11 9.14
CA GLY A 206 12.48 -4.75 9.70
C GLY A 206 12.77 -5.62 10.92
N THR A 207 14.05 -5.88 11.20
CA THR A 207 14.43 -6.04 12.61
C THR A 207 14.48 -4.62 13.18
N PRO A 208 13.87 -4.33 14.34
CA PRO A 208 14.03 -3.02 14.96
C PRO A 208 15.54 -2.76 15.12
N GLN A 209 16.07 -1.76 14.42
CA GLN A 209 17.37 -1.23 14.79
C GLN A 209 17.13 -0.39 16.05
N GLU A 210 17.46 -0.98 17.20
CA GLU A 210 17.71 -0.24 18.44
C GLU A 210 18.91 0.71 18.31
#